data_AF-A0A956HNF4-F1
#
_entry.id   AF-A0A956HNF4-F1
#
_cell.length_a   1.000
_cell.length_b   1.000
_cell.length_c   1.000
_cell.angle_alpha   90.00
_cell.angle_beta   90.00
_cell.angle_gamma   90.00
#
_symmetry.space_group_name_H-M   'P 1'
#
loop_
_entity.id
_entity.type
_entity.pdbx_description
1 polymer ?
#
loop_
_entity_poly.entity_id
_entity_poly.type
_entity_poly.pdbx_seq_one_letter_code
_entity_poly.pdbx_strand_id
1 'polypeptide(L)' 'ALAGIAGVERVTSTSENGGAEVEIEFASDHDELAARMAVHERLSAAQSELPEGAEPPILRPDLEDPSAPAP' A
#
# COMPACT_ATOMS: atom_id res chain seq x y z
N ALA A 1 0.88 10.12 5.84
CA ALA A 1 1.53 9.02 6.59
C ALA A 1 2.48 8.16 5.74
N LEU A 2 2.18 7.85 4.47
CA LEU A 2 2.99 6.92 3.64
C LEU A 2 4.15 7.58 2.87
N ALA A 3 4.01 8.84 2.44
CA ALA A 3 5.06 9.61 1.74
C ALA A 3 6.37 9.85 2.54
N GLY A 4 6.43 9.42 3.81
CA GLY A 4 7.63 9.48 4.64
C GLY A 4 8.34 8.13 4.81
N ILE A 5 8.01 7.14 3.97
CA ILE A 5 8.77 5.89 3.89
C ILE A 5 9.98 6.14 2.96
N ALA A 6 11.15 5.66 3.36
CA ALA A 6 12.36 5.81 2.54
C ALA A 6 12.20 5.09 1.19
N GLY A 7 12.72 5.69 0.12
CA GLY A 7 12.67 5.10 -1.22
C GLY A 7 11.32 5.21 -1.94
N VAL A 8 10.29 5.82 -1.35
CA VAL A 8 9.02 6.10 -2.04
C VAL A 8 9.22 7.21 -3.07
N GLU A 9 8.89 6.92 -4.33
CA GLU A 9 8.92 7.89 -5.43
C GLU A 9 7.54 8.43 -5.76
N ARG A 10 6.51 7.57 -5.72
CA ARG A 10 5.13 7.97 -5.96
C ARG A 10 4.18 7.30 -4.99
N VAL A 11 3.16 8.05 -4.58
CA VAL A 11 2.00 7.53 -3.88
C VAL A 11 0.78 7.93 -4.69
N THR A 12 0.05 6.95 -5.20
CA THR A 12 -1.22 7.14 -5.89
C THR A 12 -2.32 6.63 -4.99
N SER A 13 -3.38 7.41 -4.81
CA SER A 13 -4.54 6.98 -4.03
C SER A 13 -5.80 7.11 -4.86
N THR A 14 -6.54 6.02 -4.92
CA THR A 14 -7.81 5.91 -5.63
C THR A 14 -8.88 5.52 -4.61
N SER A 15 -10.05 6.13 -4.70
CA SER A 15 -11.19 5.81 -3.82
C SER A 15 -12.41 5.55 -4.66
N GLU A 16 -12.96 4.35 -4.56
CA GLU A 16 -14.08 3.89 -5.38
C GLU A 16 -15.02 3.00 -4.56
N ASN A 17 -16.33 3.19 -4.73
CA ASN A 17 -17.39 2.38 -4.10
C ASN A 17 -17.23 2.13 -2.58
N GLY A 18 -16.68 3.09 -1.85
CA GLY A 18 -16.44 2.97 -0.40
C GLY A 18 -15.17 2.22 0.00
N GLY A 19 -14.40 1.74 -0.98
CA GLY A 19 -13.02 1.27 -0.80
C GLY A 19 -12.01 2.38 -1.11
N ALA A 20 -10.85 2.29 -0.47
CA ALA A 20 -9.69 3.10 -0.79
C ALA A 20 -8.52 2.19 -1.12
N GLU A 21 -7.86 2.46 -2.24
CA GLU A 21 -6.65 1.81 -2.70
C GLU A 21 -5.51 2.81 -2.68
N VAL A 22 -4.36 2.38 -2.19
CA VAL A 22 -3.15 3.20 -2.14
C VAL A 22 -2.02 2.39 -2.73
N GLU A 23 -1.54 2.85 -3.88
CA GLU A 23 -0.41 2.31 -4.60
C GLU A 23 0.85 3.11 -4.23
N ILE A 24 1.93 2.40 -3.94
CA ILE A 24 3.20 2.98 -3.51
C ILE A 24 4.29 2.48 -4.45
N GLU A 25 4.82 3.37 -5.28
CA GLU A 25 5.95 3.10 -6.15
C GLU A 25 7.25 3.44 -5.41
N PHE A 26 8.14 2.47 -5.33
CA PHE A 26 9.48 2.62 -4.75
C PHE A 26 10.54 2.73 -5.84
N ALA A 27 11.66 3.39 -5.53
CA ALA A 27 12.82 3.45 -6.39
C ALA A 27 13.30 2.04 -6.75
N SER A 28 13.72 1.85 -8.01
CA SER A 28 14.07 0.51 -8.53
C SER A 28 15.27 -0.16 -7.85
N ASP A 29 16.08 0.61 -7.13
CA ASP A 29 17.23 0.14 -6.35
C ASP A 29 16.91 -0.04 -4.85
N HIS A 30 15.68 0.19 -4.44
CA HIS A 30 15.27 0.08 -3.05
C HIS A 30 15.07 -1.38 -2.62
N ASP A 31 15.42 -1.67 -1.37
CA ASP A 31 15.26 -3.02 -0.80
C ASP A 31 13.77 -3.34 -0.59
N GLU A 32 13.27 -4.33 -1.32
CA GLU A 32 11.86 -4.72 -1.31
C GLU A 32 11.38 -5.20 0.07
N LEU A 33 12.24 -5.88 0.83
CA LEU A 33 11.90 -6.36 2.16
C LEU A 33 11.78 -5.18 3.13
N ALA A 34 12.71 -4.23 3.07
CA ALA A 34 12.68 -3.00 3.86
C ALA A 34 11.45 -2.15 3.53
N ALA A 35 11.11 -1.99 2.24
CA ALA A 35 9.88 -1.33 1.80
C ALA A 35 8.65 -2.01 2.39
N ARG A 36 8.53 -3.33 2.27
CA ARG A 36 7.39 -4.09 2.81
C ARG A 36 7.26 -3.93 4.32
N MET A 37 8.37 -4.03 5.06
CA MET A 37 8.37 -3.81 6.51
C MET A 37 7.90 -2.40 6.86
N ALA A 38 8.41 -1.38 6.18
CA ALA A 38 8.03 0.01 6.44
C ALA A 38 6.56 0.28 6.12
N VAL A 39 6.03 -0.29 5.03
CA VAL A 39 4.59 -0.18 4.72
C VAL A 39 3.76 -0.91 5.78
N HIS A 40 4.18 -2.09 6.21
CA HIS A 40 3.49 -2.86 7.25
C HIS A 40 3.42 -2.10 8.59
N GLU A 41 4.51 -1.45 9.01
CA GLU A 41 4.54 -0.62 10.22
C GLU A 41 3.55 0.55 10.11
N ARG A 42 3.52 1.24 8.96
CA ARG A 42 2.58 2.35 8.74
C ARG A 42 1.13 1.86 8.69
N LEU A 43 0.90 0.68 8.12
CA LEU A 43 -0.42 0.05 8.07
C LEU A 43 -0.90 -0.34 9.48
N SER A 44 -0.01 -0.91 10.30
CA SER A 44 -0.29 -1.28 11.68
C SER A 44 -0.66 -0.05 12.53
N ALA A 45 0.08 1.05 12.35
CA ALA A 45 -0.24 2.32 13.00
C ALA A 45 -1.63 2.85 12.57
N ALA A 46 -1.90 2.87 11.26
CA ALA A 46 -3.17 3.33 10.72
C ALA A 46 -4.36 2.47 11.14
N GLN A 47 -4.17 1.15 11.30
CA GLN A 47 -5.21 0.23 11.80
C GLN A 47 -5.72 0.64 13.19
N SER A 48 -4.86 1.19 14.04
CA SER A 48 -5.26 1.69 15.36
C SER A 48 -6.06 3.00 15.30
N GLU A 49 -6.09 3.66 14.14
CA GLU A 49 -6.82 4.91 13.89
C GLU A 49 -8.12 4.66 13.09
N LEU A 50 -8.43 3.41 12.74
CA LEU A 50 -9.63 3.07 12.00
C LEU A 50 -10.90 3.23 12.86
N PRO A 51 -12.01 3.74 12.28
CA PRO A 51 -13.29 3.78 12.97
C PRO A 51 -13.80 2.38 13.34
N GLU A 52 -14.62 2.31 14.39
CA GLU A 52 -15.32 1.08 14.75
C GLU A 52 -16.16 0.57 13.56
N GLY A 53 -15.91 -0.67 13.14
CA GLY A 53 -16.60 -1.32 12.02
C GLY A 53 -15.95 -1.15 10.64
N ALA A 54 -14.81 -0.45 10.53
CA ALA A 54 -14.01 -0.45 9.31
C ALA A 54 -13.22 -1.75 9.17
N GLU A 55 -13.17 -2.31 7.96
CA GLU A 55 -12.36 -3.49 7.67
C GLU A 55 -10.87 -3.11 7.64
N PRO A 56 -9.97 -3.97 8.18
CA PRO A 56 -8.56 -3.68 8.13
C PRO A 56 -8.07 -3.70 6.68
N PRO A 57 -7.19 -2.76 6.29
CA PRO A 57 -6.62 -2.73 4.96
C PRO A 57 -5.72 -3.96 4.72
N ILE A 58 -5.73 -4.48 3.50
CA ILE A 58 -4.95 -5.65 3.09
C ILE A 58 -3.74 -5.18 2.28
N LEU A 59 -2.53 -5.54 2.70
CA LEU A 59 -1.33 -5.36 1.89
C LEU A 59 -1.30 -6.46 0.81
N ARG A 60 -1.35 -6.08 -0.46
CA ARG A 60 -1.16 -7.00 -1.57
C ARG A 60 0.21 -6.75 -2.18
N PRO A 61 1.07 -7.77 -2.35
CA PRO A 61 2.17 -7.63 -3.29
C PRO A 61 1.55 -7.38 -4.68
N ASP A 62 2.17 -6.47 -5.43
CA ASP A 62 1.75 -5.97 -6.75
C ASP A 62 0.66 -6.82 -7.39
N LEU A 63 -0.55 -6.25 -7.52
CA LEU A 63 -1.61 -6.86 -8.30
C LEU A 63 -1.06 -6.94 -9.71
N GLU A 64 -0.62 -8.14 -10.08
CA GLU A 64 -0.22 -8.49 -11.44
C GLU A 64 -1.16 -7.77 -12.39
N ASP A 65 -0.59 -6.82 -13.16
CA ASP A 65 -1.27 -5.85 -14.01
C ASP A 65 -2.69 -6.33 -14.37
N PRO A 66 -3.79 -5.62 -14.05
CA PRO A 66 -5.13 -6.08 -14.39
C PRO A 66 -5.33 -6.26 -15.93
N SER A 67 -4.33 -5.90 -16.75
CA SER A 67 -4.22 -6.23 -18.17
C SER A 67 -3.49 -7.55 -18.49
N ALA A 68 -2.95 -8.27 -17.50
CA ALA A 68 -2.32 -9.57 -17.68
C ALA A 68 -3.39 -10.64 -17.98
N PRO A 69 -3.25 -11.42 -19.06
CA PRO A 69 -4.22 -12.47 -19.37
C PRO A 69 -4.15 -13.56 -18.30
N ALA A 70 -5.32 -14.03 -17.85
CA ALA A 70 -5.44 -15.20 -16.97
C ALA A 70 -4.71 -16.42 -17.59
N PRO A 71 -4.09 -17.30 -16.79
CA PRO A 71 -3.34 -18.45 -17.27
C PRO A 71 -4.21 -19.46 -18.05
#